data_AF-A0A0L0NR34-F1
#
_entry.id   AF-A0A0L0NR34-F1
#
_cell.length_a   1.000
_cell.length_b   1.000
_cell.length_c   1.000
_cell.angle_alpha   90.00
_cell.angle_beta   90.00
_cell.angle_gamma   90.00
#
_symmetry.space_group_name_H-M   'P 1'
#
loop_
_entity.id
_entity.type
_entity.pdbx_description
1 polymer ?
#
loop_
_entity_poly.entity_id
_entity_poly.type
_entity_poly.pdbx_seq_one_letter_code
_entity_poly.pdbx_strand_id
1 'polypeptide(L)' 'MCSGACILYGVKRVVIGENENFVGAEELLRLKGIEVVVMDDSKCKELMKRFITERPSDWNEDIGV' A
#
# COMPACT_ATOMS: atom_id res chain seq x y z
N MET A 1 -5.31 -5.27 -5.69
CA MET A 1 -4.78 -5.50 -7.04
C MET A 1 -3.24 -5.53 -7.08
N CYS A 2 -2.55 -4.46 -6.67
CA CYS A 2 -1.10 -4.29 -6.88
C CYS A 2 -0.20 -5.43 -6.35
N SER A 3 -0.49 -5.97 -5.16
CA SER A 3 0.27 -7.11 -4.61
C SER A 3 0.24 -8.34 -5.52
N GLY A 4 -0.88 -8.58 -6.22
CA GLY A 4 -1.00 -9.68 -7.18
C GLY A 4 -0.08 -9.50 -8.38
N ALA A 5 0.08 -8.26 -8.87
CA ALA A 5 1.02 -7.94 -9.93
C ALA A 5 2.47 -8.18 -9.48
N CYS A 6 2.83 -7.77 -8.26
CA CYS A 6 4.17 -8.04 -7.70
C CYS A 6 4.49 -9.54 -7.69
N ILE A 7 3.52 -10.38 -7.30
CA ILE A 7 3.66 -11.84 -7.30
C ILE A 7 3.80 -12.37 -8.74
N LEU A 8 2.89 -11.95 -9.64
CA LEU A 8 2.86 -12.40 -11.03
C LEU A 8 4.19 -12.15 -11.75
N TYR A 9 4.77 -10.96 -11.55
CA TYR A 9 6.03 -10.58 -12.18
C TYR A 9 7.28 -11.04 -11.41
N GLY A 10 7.12 -11.76 -10.29
CA GLY A 10 8.25 -12.29 -9.52
C GLY A 10 9.11 -11.20 -8.87
N VAL A 11 8.51 -10.08 -8.49
CA VAL A 11 9.17 -9.00 -7.74
C VAL A 11 9.76 -9.58 -6.45
N LYS A 12 11.03 -9.27 -6.16
CA LYS A 12 11.75 -9.84 -5.02
C LYS A 12 11.63 -9.00 -3.74
N ARG A 13 11.45 -7.69 -3.88
CA ARG A 13 11.37 -6.75 -2.78
C ARG A 13 10.36 -5.65 -3.08
N VAL A 14 9.52 -5.34 -2.10
CA VAL A 14 8.57 -4.23 -2.12
C VAL A 14 8.90 -3.32 -0.94
N VAL A 15 9.20 -2.06 -1.23
CA VAL A 15 9.41 -1.02 -0.21
C VAL A 15 8.19 -0.13 -0.21
N ILE A 16 7.51 -0.05 0.93
CA ILE A 16 6.26 0.68 1.13
C ILE A 16 6.57 1.92 1.96
N GLY A 17 6.08 3.08 1.52
CA GLY A 17 6.27 4.34 2.25
C GLY A 17 5.61 4.30 3.63
N GLU A 18 4.31 3.99 3.66
CA GLU A 18 3.51 3.84 4.87
C GLU A 18 2.38 2.85 4.66
N ASN A 19 1.79 2.35 5.75
CA ASN A 19 0.62 1.47 5.72
C ASN A 19 -0.39 1.79 6.84
N GLU A 20 -0.30 2.99 7.43
CA GLU A 20 -1.21 3.42 8.49
C GLU A 20 -2.55 3.86 7.91
N ASN A 21 -2.54 4.55 6.77
CA ASN A 21 -3.77 4.99 6.12
C ASN A 21 -4.48 3.88 5.35
N PHE A 22 -3.72 2.92 4.82
CA PHE A 22 -4.27 1.76 4.12
C PHE A 22 -3.30 0.58 4.12
N VAL A 23 -3.81 -0.60 4.46
CA VAL A 23 -3.03 -1.85 4.45
C VAL A 23 -3.47 -2.69 3.25
N GLY A 24 -2.54 -2.88 2.30
CA GLY A 24 -2.74 -3.80 1.18
C GLY A 24 -2.54 -5.26 1.58
N ALA A 25 -2.40 -6.16 0.59
CA ALA A 25 -2.10 -7.57 0.83
C ALA A 25 -0.61 -7.82 1.14
N GLU A 26 -0.03 -7.08 2.08
CA GLU A 26 1.37 -7.18 2.48
C GLU A 26 1.73 -8.57 3.01
N GLU A 27 0.84 -9.16 3.81
CA GLU A 27 1.08 -10.48 4.39
C GLU A 27 1.15 -11.57 3.33
N LEU A 28 0.31 -11.46 2.28
CA LEU A 28 0.39 -12.37 1.14
C LEU A 28 1.73 -12.24 0.40
N LEU A 29 2.27 -11.03 0.27
CA LEU A 29 3.60 -10.83 -0.32
C LEU A 29 4.67 -11.54 0.52
N ARG A 30 4.66 -11.36 1.85
CA ARG A 30 5.59 -12.04 2.77
C ARG A 30 5.47 -13.56 2.68
N LEU A 31 4.25 -14.10 2.68
CA LEU A 31 3.98 -15.54 2.53
C LEU A 31 4.47 -16.10 1.18
N LYS A 32 4.54 -15.28 0.13
CA LYS A 32 5.10 -15.65 -1.17
C LYS A 32 6.63 -15.48 -1.24
N GLY A 33 7.28 -15.19 -0.12
CA GLY A 33 8.74 -15.04 -0.03
C GLY A 33 9.25 -13.72 -0.61
N ILE A 34 8.39 -12.72 -0.77
CA ILE A 34 8.77 -11.37 -1.20
C ILE A 34 9.15 -10.58 0.05
N GLU A 35 10.32 -9.93 0.02
CA GLU A 35 10.73 -9.04 1.09
C GLU A 35 9.84 -7.79 1.10
N VAL A 36 9.22 -7.50 2.24
CA VAL A 36 8.38 -6.31 2.42
C VAL A 36 8.98 -5.43 3.51
N VAL A 37 9.34 -4.20 3.16
CA VAL A 37 9.88 -3.20 4.09
C VAL A 37 8.93 -2.01 4.14
N VAL A 38 8.48 -1.64 5.34
CA VAL A 38 7.67 -0.44 5.57
C VAL A 38 8.57 0.62 6.18
N MET A 39 8.70 1.75 5.50
CA MET A 39 9.62 2.82 5.92
C MET A 39 9.07 3.70 7.03
N ASP A 40 7.74 3.64 7.26
CA ASP A 40 7.03 4.51 8.20
C ASP A 40 7.23 6.01 7.91
N ASP A 41 7.23 6.37 6.62
CA ASP A 41 7.55 7.73 6.17
C ASP A 41 6.41 8.70 6.53
N SER A 42 6.73 9.68 7.39
CA SER A 42 5.76 10.67 7.87
C SER A 42 5.19 11.55 6.76
N LYS A 43 5.94 11.85 5.70
CA LYS A 43 5.45 12.65 4.58
C LYS A 43 4.42 11.88 3.77
N CYS A 44 4.63 10.57 3.57
CA CYS A 44 3.65 9.71 2.93
C CYS A 44 2.35 9.66 3.75
N LYS A 45 2.44 9.47 5.06
CA LYS A 45 1.27 9.44 5.97
C LYS A 45 0.49 10.75 5.94
N GLU A 46 1.18 11.88 6.10
CA GLU A 46 0.53 13.18 6.13
C GLU A 46 -0.15 13.50 4.80
N LEU A 47 0.50 13.19 3.68
CA LEU A 47 -0.05 13.41 2.35
C LEU A 47 -1.31 12.57 2.13
N MET A 48 -1.24 11.26 2.39
CA MET A 48 -2.36 10.35 2.18
C MET A 48 -3.51 10.65 3.12
N LYS A 49 -3.23 10.86 4.42
CA LYS A 49 -4.24 11.26 5.41
C LYS A 49 -5.00 12.52 4.99
N ARG A 50 -4.29 13.55 4.52
CA ARG A 50 -4.92 14.79 4.05
C ARG A 50 -5.83 14.53 2.86
N PHE A 51 -5.34 13.81 1.85
CA PHE A 51 -6.13 13.48 0.65
C PHE A 51 -7.41 12.69 1.01
N ILE A 52 -7.30 11.65 1.84
CA ILE A 52 -8.44 10.82 2.25
C ILE A 52 -9.47 11.66 3.03
N THR A 53 -9.01 12.58 3.87
CA THR A 53 -9.90 13.47 4.65
C THR A 53 -10.61 14.49 3.76
N GLU A 54 -9.89 15.08 2.81
CA GLU A 54 -10.41 16.15 1.94
C GLU A 54 -11.25 15.60 0.76
N ARG A 55 -10.96 14.39 0.29
CA ARG A 55 -11.58 13.77 -0.89
C ARG A 55 -11.96 12.30 -0.66
N PRO A 56 -12.83 11.99 0.32
CA PRO A 56 -13.14 10.63 0.72
C PRO A 56 -13.85 9.82 -0.39
N SER A 57 -14.69 10.45 -1.21
CA SER A 57 -15.37 9.77 -2.31
C SER A 57 -14.40 9.30 -3.40
N ASP A 58 -13.40 10.11 -3.73
CA ASP A 58 -12.40 9.75 -4.74
C ASP A 58 -11.46 8.67 -4.22
N TRP A 59 -11.12 8.71 -2.92
CA TRP A 59 -10.38 7.62 -2.28
C TRP A 59 -11.16 6.31 -2.32
N ASN A 60 -12.44 6.35 -1.94
CA ASN A 60 -13.32 5.18 -1.96
C ASN A 60 -13.48 4.62 -3.38
N GLU A 61 -13.57 5.47 -4.40
CA GLU A 61 -13.55 5.05 -5.81
C GLU A 61 -12.27 4.27 -6.16
N ASP A 62 -11.09 4.76 -5.75
CA ASP A 62 -9.79 4.13 -6.04
C ASP A 62 -9.66 2.73 -5.43
N ILE A 63 -10.17 2.54 -4.21
CA ILE A 63 -10.13 1.23 -3.51
C ILE A 63 -11.39 0.37 -3.71
N GLY A 64 -12.40 0.90 -4.41
CA GLY A 64 -13.66 0.21 -4.72
C GLY A 64 -14.58 -0.03 -3.52
N VAL A 65 -14.70 0.95 -2.61
CA VAL A 65 -15.56 0.93 -1.40
C VAL A 65 -16.73 1.89 -1.54
#